data_AF-A0AAN4JE50-F1
#
_entry.id   AF-A0AAN4JE50-F1
#
_cell.length_a   1.000
_cell.length_b   1.000
_cell.length_c   1.000
_cell.angle_alpha   90.00
_cell.angle_beta   90.00
_cell.angle_gamma   90.00
#
_symmetry.space_group_name_H-M   'P 1'
#
loop_
_entity.id
_entity.type
_entity.pdbx_description
1 polymer ?
#
loop_
_entity_poly.entity_id
_entity_poly.type
_entity_poly.pdbx_seq_one_letter_code
_entity_poly.pdbx_strand_id
1 'polypeptide(L)' 'MSNVKIYAGLVNGDLMPIIEDKTSAEIVTAFTGDDTGAPPTSVTIEVISDSGSKVRIYIPNSSASASVTVDGKKV' A
#
# COMPACT_ATOMS: atom_id res chain seq x y z
N MET A 1 1.20 -13.82 3.46
CA MET A 1 0.67 -12.65 4.21
C MET A 1 1.40 -11.41 3.72
N SER A 2 0.69 -10.29 3.54
CA SER A 2 1.33 -9.03 3.12
C SER A 2 2.25 -8.50 4.22
N ASN A 3 3.32 -7.83 3.83
CA ASN A 3 4.22 -7.07 4.70
C ASN A 3 3.78 -5.61 4.86
N VAL A 4 2.52 -5.28 4.52
CA VAL A 4 1.96 -3.92 4.59
C VAL A 4 0.85 -3.90 5.63
N LYS A 5 0.91 -2.90 6.51
CA LYS A 5 -0.17 -2.55 7.44
C LYS A 5 -0.54 -1.08 7.23
N ILE A 6 -1.83 -0.78 7.27
CA ILE A 6 -2.35 0.59 7.07
C ILE A 6 -3.24 0.94 8.25
N TYR A 7 -2.93 2.07 8.87
CA TYR A 7 -3.65 2.59 10.02
C TYR A 7 -4.15 4.02 9.73
N ALA A 8 -5.29 4.38 10.29
CA ALA A 8 -5.77 5.75 10.34
C ALA A 8 -5.52 6.33 11.75
N GLY A 9 -5.01 7.55 11.82
CA GLY A 9 -4.84 8.25 13.09
C GLY A 9 -6.18 8.73 13.66
N LEU A 10 -6.42 8.48 14.93
CA LEU A 10 -7.59 8.96 15.66
C LEU A 10 -7.29 10.27 16.39
N VAL A 11 -8.34 11.03 16.72
CA VAL A 11 -8.22 12.35 17.38
C VAL A 11 -7.52 12.25 18.74
N ASN A 12 -7.65 11.10 19.42
CA ASN A 12 -7.01 10.83 20.71
C ASN A 12 -5.54 10.35 20.58
N GLY A 13 -5.00 10.27 19.35
CA GLY A 13 -3.64 9.80 19.08
C GLY A 13 -3.51 8.29 18.84
N ASP A 14 -4.57 7.51 19.03
CA ASP A 14 -4.56 6.08 18.74
C ASP A 14 -4.55 5.79 17.23
N LEU A 15 -4.24 4.54 16.87
CA LEU A 15 -4.27 4.04 15.50
C LEU A 15 -5.44 3.08 15.28
N MET A 16 -6.34 3.43 14.36
CA MET A 16 -7.38 2.53 13.86
C MET A 16 -6.81 1.62 12.77
N PRO A 17 -6.84 0.29 12.91
CA PRO A 17 -6.40 -0.62 11.86
C PRO A 17 -7.38 -0.59 10.68
N ILE A 18 -6.89 -0.20 9.50
CA ILE A 18 -7.65 -0.26 8.25
C ILE A 18 -7.29 -1.53 7.48
N ILE A 19 -5.98 -1.82 7.41
CA ILE A 19 -5.43 -3.03 6.79
C ILE A 19 -4.46 -3.67 7.79
N GLU A 20 -4.80 -4.86 8.25
CA GLU A 20 -3.94 -5.74 9.03
C GLU A 20 -4.17 -7.18 8.59
N ASP A 21 -3.09 -7.96 8.48
CA ASP A 21 -3.09 -9.39 8.12
C ASP A 21 -3.81 -9.77 6.81
N LYS A 22 -3.85 -8.86 5.83
CA LYS A 22 -4.39 -9.11 4.49
C LYS A 22 -3.32 -9.58 3.50
N THR A 23 -3.73 -10.24 2.43
CA THR A 23 -2.90 -10.54 1.25
C THR A 23 -2.82 -9.31 0.32
N SER A 24 -1.82 -9.26 -0.56
CA SER A 24 -1.68 -8.15 -1.52
C SER A 24 -2.91 -7.98 -2.41
N ALA A 25 -3.51 -9.09 -2.86
CA ALA A 25 -4.77 -9.08 -3.62
C ALA A 25 -5.93 -8.44 -2.84
N GLU A 26 -6.14 -8.85 -1.58
CA GLU A 26 -7.19 -8.26 -0.73
C GLU A 26 -6.95 -6.77 -0.45
N ILE A 27 -5.70 -6.34 -0.35
CA ILE A 27 -5.36 -4.92 -0.22
C ILE A 27 -5.76 -4.17 -1.49
N VAL A 28 -5.39 -4.66 -2.67
CA VAL A 28 -5.77 -4.02 -3.93
C VAL A 28 -7.29 -3.93 -4.03
N THR A 29 -8.01 -5.03 -3.78
CA THR A 29 -9.49 -5.02 -3.77
C THR A 29 -10.07 -4.00 -2.80
N ALA A 30 -9.48 -3.81 -1.61
CA ALA A 30 -9.95 -2.82 -0.65
C ALA A 30 -9.83 -1.37 -1.15
N PHE A 31 -8.81 -1.06 -1.97
CA PHE A 31 -8.62 0.27 -2.56
C PHE A 31 -9.42 0.50 -3.85
N THR A 32 -9.85 -0.57 -4.52
CA THR A 32 -10.32 -0.48 -5.89
C THR A 32 -11.63 -1.21 -6.17
N GLY A 33 -12.25 -1.78 -5.14
CA GLY A 33 -13.24 -2.85 -5.31
C GLY A 33 -14.58 -2.43 -5.92
N ASP A 34 -14.95 -1.14 -5.86
CA ASP A 34 -16.32 -0.72 -6.20
C ASP A 34 -16.41 0.01 -7.56
N ASP A 35 -15.43 0.84 -7.93
CA ASP A 35 -15.62 1.83 -9.00
C ASP A 35 -14.65 1.73 -10.20
N THR A 36 -13.75 0.74 -10.28
CA THR A 36 -12.66 0.82 -11.27
C THR A 36 -12.97 0.29 -12.67
N GLY A 37 -14.14 -0.34 -12.91
CA GLY A 37 -14.58 -0.86 -14.22
C GLY A 37 -13.75 -2.04 -14.78
N ALA A 38 -12.42 -1.93 -14.78
CA ALA A 38 -11.45 -2.97 -15.05
C ALA A 38 -10.74 -3.39 -13.75
N PRO A 39 -10.36 -4.68 -13.60
CA PRO A 39 -9.64 -5.15 -12.43
C PRO A 39 -8.23 -4.52 -12.42
N PRO A 40 -7.87 -3.77 -11.36
CA PRO A 40 -6.55 -3.17 -11.28
C PRO A 40 -5.50 -4.24 -11.03
N THR A 41 -4.31 -4.03 -11.57
CA THR A 41 -3.19 -4.96 -11.46
C THR A 41 -2.32 -4.70 -10.23
N SER A 42 -2.47 -3.53 -9.59
CA SER A 42 -1.72 -3.13 -8.40
C SER A 42 -2.25 -1.84 -7.78
N VAL A 43 -1.81 -1.56 -6.55
CA VAL A 43 -1.82 -0.22 -5.93
C VAL A 43 -0.37 0.25 -5.81
N THR A 44 -0.10 1.49 -6.23
CA THR A 44 1.22 2.13 -6.08
C THR A 44 1.06 3.41 -5.27
N ILE A 45 1.84 3.53 -4.19
CA ILE A 45 1.90 4.73 -3.36
C ILE A 45 3.28 5.36 -3.61
N GLU A 46 3.29 6.63 -4.01
CA GLU A 46 4.52 7.41 -4.18
C GLU A 46 4.54 8.55 -3.16
N VAL A 47 5.66 8.67 -2.45
CA VAL A 47 5.90 9.72 -1.45
C VAL A 47 7.22 10.40 -1.80
N ILE A 48 7.23 11.73 -1.78
CA ILE A 48 8.47 12.52 -1.82
C ILE A 48 8.79 12.86 -0.37
N SER A 49 9.93 12.41 0.13
CA SER A 49 10.40 12.76 1.48
C SER A 49 10.82 14.22 1.54
N ASP A 50 10.95 14.76 2.75
CA ASP A 50 11.46 16.12 2.97
C ASP A 50 12.89 16.31 2.44
N SER A 51 13.66 15.21 2.33
CA SER A 51 15.00 15.21 1.71
C SER A 51 14.98 15.17 0.17
N GLY A 52 13.79 15.10 -0.44
CA GLY A 52 13.59 15.02 -1.89
C GLY A 52 13.67 13.61 -2.49
N SER A 53 13.91 12.57 -1.66
CA SER A 53 13.94 11.19 -2.15
C SER A 53 12.55 10.68 -2.49
N LYS A 54 12.45 9.91 -3.57
CA LYS A 54 11.21 9.28 -4.01
C LYS A 54 11.09 7.89 -3.41
N VAL A 55 10.15 7.72 -2.48
CA VAL A 55 9.76 6.42 -1.93
C VAL A 55 8.58 5.90 -2.74
N ARG A 56 8.68 4.66 -3.24
CA ARG A 56 7.57 3.97 -3.92
C ARG A 56 7.25 2.68 -3.17
N ILE A 57 6.00 2.52 -2.79
CA ILE A 57 5.44 1.26 -2.28
C ILE A 57 4.57 0.67 -3.39
N TYR A 58 4.90 -0.54 -3.84
CA TYR A 58 4.17 -1.26 -4.87
C TYR A 58 3.50 -2.49 -4.26
N ILE A 59 2.18 -2.59 -4.41
CA ILE A 59 1.34 -3.67 -3.89
C ILE A 59 0.67 -4.37 -5.08
N PRO A 60 1.13 -5.57 -5.49
CA PRO A 60 0.58 -6.25 -6.65
C PRO A 60 -0.79 -6.89 -6.35
N ASN A 61 -1.68 -6.91 -7.34
CA ASN A 61 -2.91 -7.71 -7.28
C ASN A 61 -2.63 -9.17 -7.62
N SER A 62 -1.81 -9.83 -6.80
CA SER A 62 -1.41 -11.22 -6.97
C SER A 62 -0.94 -11.81 -5.64
N SER A 63 -0.39 -13.03 -5.67
CA SER A 63 0.24 -13.66 -4.51
C SER A 63 1.64 -13.12 -4.20
N ALA A 64 2.16 -12.18 -5.00
CA ALA A 64 3.48 -11.58 -4.77
C ALA A 64 3.48 -10.61 -3.57
N SER A 65 4.62 -10.50 -2.89
CA SER A 65 4.81 -9.54 -1.80
C SER A 65 4.84 -8.11 -2.31
N ALA A 66 4.43 -7.17 -1.46
CA ALA A 66 4.66 -5.75 -1.72
C ALA A 66 6.17 -5.45 -1.70
N SER A 67 6.58 -4.40 -2.41
CA SER A 67 7.97 -3.95 -2.43
C SER A 67 8.09 -2.46 -2.22
N VAL A 68 9.21 -2.05 -1.64
CA VAL A 68 9.55 -0.65 -1.40
C VAL A 68 10.81 -0.32 -2.21
N THR A 69 10.81 0.82 -2.88
CA THR A 69 12.01 1.39 -3.48
C THR A 69 12.23 2.82 -2.99
N VAL A 70 13.49 3.20 -2.84
CA VAL A 70 13.94 4.57 -2.58
C VAL A 70 14.83 4.98 -3.74
N ASP A 71 14.44 6.04 -4.45
CA ASP A 71 15.15 6.53 -5.64
C ASP A 71 15.41 5.43 -6.68
N GLY A 72 14.41 4.56 -6.87
CA GLY A 72 14.44 3.43 -7.80
C GLY A 72 15.21 2.19 -7.30
N LYS A 73 15.87 2.26 -6.14
CA LYS A 73 16.58 1.13 -5.54
C LYS A 73 15.69 0.40 -4.55
N LYS A 74 15.59 -0.93 -4.69
CA LYS A 74 14.85 -1.77 -3.75
C LYS A 74 15.54 -1.77 -2.38
N VAL A 75 14.74 -1.66 -1.32
CA VAL A 75 15.17 -1.75 0.08
C VAL A 75 14.60 -2.98 0.75
#